data_AF-A0A975DHZ1-F1
#
_entry.id   AF-A0A975DHZ1-F1
#
_cell.length_a   1.000
_cell.length_b   1.000
_cell.length_c   1.000
_cell.angle_alpha   90.00
_cell.angle_beta   90.00
_cell.angle_gamma   90.00
#
_symmetry.space_group_name_H-M   'P 1'
#
loop_
_entity.id
_entity.type
_entity.pdbx_description
1 polymer ?
#
loop_
_entity_poly.entity_id
_entity_poly.type
_entity_poly.pdbx_seq_one_letter_code
_entity_poly.pdbx_strand_id
1 'polypeptide(L)'
;MKTANSNFLALIADYIFVILPFVIILIVRSAQGVSGSFYMLPDWGIAATIVYGQLIVKLATALAKTNKPKKTSAVNFYLTVLIAFGLVVNVVINILMLVIPNEVLGITQIALFILATLFHFIIGAAVNHIELATEKT
;
A
#
# COMPACT_ATOMS: atom_id res chain seq x y z
N MET A 1 9.13 11.92 -24.55
CA MET A 1 8.33 12.66 -23.54
C MET A 1 6.92 12.08 -23.29
N LYS A 2 6.52 10.95 -23.90
CA LYS A 2 5.17 10.37 -23.79
C LYS A 2 5.00 9.28 -22.70
N THR A 3 6.09 8.71 -22.19
CA THR A 3 6.10 7.53 -21.29
C THR A 3 5.95 7.84 -19.79
N ALA A 4 6.34 9.03 -19.34
CA ALA A 4 6.22 9.38 -17.92
C ALA A 4 4.75 9.51 -17.48
N ASN A 5 3.90 10.05 -18.36
CA ASN A 5 2.49 10.26 -18.06
C ASN A 5 1.71 8.94 -18.06
N SER A 6 2.04 8.00 -18.96
CA SER A 6 1.40 6.67 -19.00
C SER A 6 1.70 5.83 -17.75
N ASN A 7 2.94 5.87 -17.27
CA ASN A 7 3.35 5.09 -16.09
C ASN A 7 2.71 5.62 -14.81
N PHE A 8 2.55 6.94 -14.70
CA PHE A 8 1.86 7.55 -13.56
C PHE A 8 0.35 7.25 -13.60
N LEU A 9 -0.28 7.30 -14.78
CA LEU A 9 -1.68 6.91 -14.95
C LEU A 9 -1.92 5.44 -14.58
N ALA A 10 -0.98 4.54 -14.90
CA ALA A 10 -1.04 3.15 -14.48
C ALA A 10 -1.00 3.00 -12.94
N LEU A 11 -0.13 3.74 -12.26
CA LEU A 11 -0.08 3.73 -10.79
C LEU A 11 -1.36 4.25 -10.15
N ILE A 12 -2.00 5.26 -10.75
CA ILE A 12 -3.32 5.76 -10.31
C ILE A 12 -4.38 4.68 -10.51
N ALA A 13 -4.44 4.05 -11.69
CA ALA A 13 -5.42 3.01 -11.99
C ALA A 13 -5.29 1.82 -11.02
N ASP A 14 -4.05 1.39 -10.77
CA ASP A 14 -3.74 0.35 -9.79
C ASP A 14 -4.21 0.75 -8.38
N TYR A 15 -3.92 1.98 -7.96
CA TYR A 15 -4.30 2.48 -6.65
C TYR A 15 -5.82 2.56 -6.48
N ILE A 16 -6.54 3.04 -7.50
CA ILE A 16 -8.00 3.09 -7.52
C ILE A 16 -8.57 1.68 -7.32
N PHE A 17 -8.04 0.68 -8.00
CA PHE A 17 -8.52 -0.70 -7.86
C PHE A 17 -8.26 -1.26 -6.47
N VAL A 18 -7.11 -0.96 -5.87
CA VAL A 18 -6.77 -1.36 -4.50
C VAL A 18 -7.73 -0.78 -3.48
N ILE A 19 -8.04 0.51 -3.60
CA ILE A 19 -8.84 1.22 -2.60
C ILE A 19 -10.34 1.09 -2.83
N LEU A 20 -10.77 0.65 -4.01
CA LEU A 20 -12.18 0.55 -4.39
C LEU A 20 -13.03 -0.24 -3.37
N PRO A 21 -12.63 -1.44 -2.90
CA PRO A 21 -13.43 -2.18 -1.90
C PRO A 21 -13.62 -1.40 -0.60
N PHE A 22 -12.59 -0.67 -0.18
CA PHE A 22 -12.63 0.17 1.01
C PHE A 22 -13.59 1.36 0.81
N VAL A 23 -13.52 2.05 -0.33
CA VAL A 23 -14.44 3.15 -0.67
C VAL A 23 -15.90 2.67 -0.67
N ILE A 24 -16.17 1.48 -1.21
CA ILE A 24 -17.51 0.89 -1.21
C ILE A 24 -18.02 0.69 0.24
N ILE A 25 -17.19 0.11 1.11
CA ILE A 25 -17.56 -0.11 2.52
C ILE A 25 -17.86 1.21 3.22
N LEU A 26 -17.03 2.23 3.00
CA LEU A 26 -17.25 3.57 3.58
C LEU A 26 -18.59 4.17 3.15
N ILE A 27 -18.94 4.08 1.87
CA ILE A 27 -20.22 4.56 1.34
C ILE A 27 -21.39 3.80 1.98
N VAL A 28 -21.31 2.46 2.02
CA VAL A 28 -22.36 1.61 2.60
C VAL A 28 -22.60 1.93 4.08
N ARG A 29 -21.53 2.07 4.87
CA ARG A 29 -21.65 2.39 6.30
C ARG A 29 -22.20 3.79 6.54
N SER A 30 -21.79 4.75 5.71
CA SER A 30 -22.33 6.12 5.76
C SER A 30 -23.83 6.13 5.46
N ALA A 31 -24.27 5.34 4.48
CA ALA A 31 -25.68 5.19 4.14
C ALA A 31 -26.50 4.46 5.21
N GLN A 32 -25.89 3.55 5.98
CA GLN A 32 -26.53 2.84 7.10
C GLN A 32 -26.76 3.73 8.34
N GLY A 33 -26.32 5.00 8.33
CA GLY A 33 -26.51 5.92 9.45
C GLY A 33 -25.72 5.54 10.70
N VAL A 34 -24.72 4.66 10.58
CA VAL A 34 -23.83 4.31 11.69
C VAL A 34 -22.96 5.52 11.99
N SER A 35 -23.35 6.32 12.98
CA SER A 35 -22.72 7.57 13.42
C SER A 35 -21.37 7.40 14.13
N GLY A 36 -20.73 6.24 13.97
CA GLY A 36 -19.38 6.03 14.45
C GLY A 36 -18.42 7.00 13.77
N SER A 37 -17.54 7.59 14.56
CA SER A 37 -16.43 8.40 14.06
C SER A 37 -15.69 7.65 12.94
N PHE A 38 -15.63 8.21 11.73
CA PHE A 38 -15.12 7.54 10.53
C PHE A 38 -13.67 7.05 10.66
N TYR A 39 -12.85 7.76 11.45
CA TYR A 39 -11.48 7.38 11.75
C TYR A 39 -11.39 6.15 12.69
N MET A 40 -12.48 5.77 13.35
CA MET A 40 -12.55 4.59 14.22
C MET A 40 -12.83 3.29 13.45
N LEU A 41 -12.99 3.36 12.13
CA LEU A 41 -13.21 2.17 11.33
C LEU A 41 -11.90 1.36 11.26
N PRO A 42 -11.90 0.07 11.65
CA PRO A 42 -10.71 -0.78 11.51
C PRO A 42 -10.32 -0.97 10.03
N ASP A 43 -11.26 -0.76 9.10
CA ASP A 43 -11.09 -0.89 7.66
C ASP A 43 -9.89 -0.10 7.09
N TRP A 44 -9.47 0.99 7.75
CA TRP A 44 -8.27 1.75 7.38
C TRP A 44 -6.98 0.93 7.46
N GLY A 45 -6.80 0.15 8.54
CA GLY A 45 -5.63 -0.73 8.69
C GLY A 45 -5.65 -1.89 7.70
N ILE A 46 -6.84 -2.41 7.35
CA ILE A 46 -6.99 -3.42 6.28
C ILE A 46 -6.58 -2.83 4.94
N ALA A 47 -7.08 -1.65 4.60
CA ALA A 47 -6.74 -0.97 3.35
C ALA A 47 -5.23 -0.74 3.22
N ALA A 48 -4.58 -0.25 4.29
CA ALA A 48 -3.12 -0.06 4.32
C ALA A 48 -2.36 -1.38 4.14
N THR A 49 -2.82 -2.46 4.79
CA THR A 49 -2.25 -3.80 4.65
C THR A 49 -2.31 -4.30 3.21
N ILE A 50 -3.44 -4.12 2.52
CA ILE A 50 -3.61 -4.51 1.11
C ILE A 50 -2.64 -3.72 0.21
N VAL A 51 -2.52 -2.40 0.42
CA VAL A 51 -1.58 -1.55 -0.34
C VAL A 51 -0.16 -2.08 -0.20
N TYR A 52 0.31 -2.34 1.03
CA TYR A 52 1.66 -2.89 1.24
C TYR A 52 1.82 -4.30 0.65
N GLY A 53 0.83 -5.17 0.79
CA GLY A 53 0.86 -6.52 0.21
C GLY A 53 1.08 -6.50 -1.30
N GLN A 54 0.33 -5.66 -2.01
CA GLN A 54 0.51 -5.49 -3.45
C GLN A 54 1.87 -4.88 -3.81
N LEU A 55 2.32 -3.90 -3.04
CA LEU A 55 3.60 -3.23 -3.26
C LEU A 55 4.78 -4.20 -3.16
N ILE A 56 4.74 -5.08 -2.15
CA ILE A 56 5.73 -6.13 -1.93
C ILE A 56 5.77 -7.09 -3.12
N VAL A 57 4.60 -7.58 -3.58
CA VAL A 57 4.51 -8.50 -4.71
C VAL A 57 5.05 -7.85 -5.99
N LYS A 58 4.67 -6.60 -6.27
CA LYS A 58 5.15 -5.86 -7.45
C LYS A 58 6.66 -5.67 -7.43
N LEU A 59 7.20 -5.20 -6.31
CA LEU A 59 8.63 -4.99 -6.16
C LEU A 59 9.41 -6.29 -6.29
N ALA A 60 9.00 -7.35 -5.60
CA ALA A 60 9.63 -8.66 -5.68
C ALA A 60 9.60 -9.20 -7.12
N THR A 61 8.47 -9.05 -7.81
CA THR A 61 8.31 -9.52 -9.21
C THR A 61 9.21 -8.75 -10.18
N ALA A 62 9.26 -7.42 -10.09
CA ALA A 62 10.10 -6.60 -10.94
C ALA A 62 11.60 -6.88 -10.70
N LEU A 63 11.97 -7.04 -9.42
CA LEU A 63 13.32 -7.45 -9.05
C LEU A 63 13.64 -8.87 -9.49
N ALA A 64 12.69 -9.80 -9.54
CA ALA A 64 12.95 -11.16 -10.06
C ALA A 64 13.19 -11.13 -11.58
N LYS A 65 12.40 -10.35 -12.32
CA LYS A 65 12.47 -10.25 -13.79
C LYS A 65 13.68 -9.50 -14.32
N THR A 66 14.25 -8.57 -13.56
CA THR A 66 15.36 -7.75 -14.08
C THR A 66 16.66 -8.54 -14.24
N ASN A 67 17.34 -8.35 -15.37
CA ASN A 67 18.66 -8.92 -15.65
C ASN A 67 19.81 -8.10 -15.06
N LYS A 68 19.52 -6.93 -14.48
CA LYS A 68 20.55 -6.07 -13.88
C LYS A 68 21.13 -6.68 -12.59
N PRO A 69 22.42 -6.45 -12.31
CA PRO A 69 23.04 -6.93 -11.08
C PRO A 69 22.33 -6.32 -9.86
N LYS A 70 21.95 -7.19 -8.92
CA LYS A 70 21.20 -6.86 -7.72
C LYS A 70 22.09 -7.07 -6.50
N LYS A 71 22.09 -6.11 -5.59
CA LYS A 71 22.66 -6.31 -4.25
C LYS A 71 21.64 -7.06 -3.41
N THR A 72 21.76 -8.39 -3.35
CA THR A 72 20.80 -9.28 -2.65
C THR A 72 20.52 -8.83 -1.22
N SER A 73 21.54 -8.42 -0.46
CA SER A 73 21.35 -7.94 0.93
C SER A 73 20.49 -6.68 1.01
N ALA A 74 20.63 -5.75 0.05
CA ALA A 74 19.81 -4.53 0.02
C ALA A 74 18.37 -4.84 -0.36
N VAL A 75 18.16 -5.71 -1.36
CA VAL A 75 16.82 -6.18 -1.76
C VAL A 75 16.11 -6.84 -0.56
N ASN A 76 16.80 -7.76 0.11
CA ASN A 76 16.25 -8.43 1.28
C ASN A 76 15.90 -7.42 2.38
N PHE A 77 16.79 -6.48 2.69
CA PHE A 77 16.52 -5.45 3.68
C PHE A 77 15.28 -4.62 3.35
N TYR A 78 15.15 -4.10 2.13
CA TYR A 78 13.99 -3.29 1.75
C TYR A 78 12.68 -4.08 1.79
N LEU A 79 12.67 -5.32 1.29
CA LEU A 79 11.48 -6.19 1.38
C LEU A 79 11.13 -6.50 2.82
N THR A 80 12.13 -6.80 3.67
CA THR A 80 11.91 -7.03 5.11
C THR A 80 11.35 -5.79 5.79
N VAL A 81 11.82 -4.58 5.46
CA VAL A 81 11.27 -3.34 6.02
C VAL A 81 9.81 -3.15 5.61
N LEU A 82 9.46 -3.37 4.35
CA LEU A 82 8.07 -3.27 3.88
C LEU A 82 7.16 -4.29 4.54
N ILE A 83 7.64 -5.51 4.73
CA ILE A 83 6.88 -6.56 5.42
C ILE A 83 6.72 -6.22 6.91
N ALA A 84 7.83 -6.01 7.61
CA ALA A 84 7.82 -5.86 9.07
C ALA A 84 7.16 -4.55 9.51
N PHE A 85 7.54 -3.42 8.91
CA PHE A 85 7.08 -2.10 9.35
C PHE A 85 5.91 -1.57 8.52
N GLY A 86 5.76 -2.01 7.27
CA GLY A 86 4.58 -1.68 6.46
C GLY A 86 3.43 -2.61 6.78
N LEU A 87 3.56 -3.88 6.40
CA LEU A 87 2.45 -4.83 6.44
C LEU A 87 2.10 -5.27 7.88
N VAL A 88 3.06 -5.81 8.63
CA VAL A 88 2.80 -6.42 9.95
C VAL A 88 2.33 -5.38 10.97
N VAL A 89 2.92 -4.19 11.01
CA VAL A 89 2.47 -3.11 11.90
C VAL A 89 1.01 -2.72 11.61
N ASN A 90 0.62 -2.59 10.33
CA ASN A 90 -0.76 -2.26 9.98
C ASN A 90 -1.74 -3.36 10.41
N VAL A 91 -1.37 -4.64 10.27
CA VAL A 91 -2.15 -5.78 10.77
C VAL A 91 -2.31 -5.72 12.29
N VAL A 92 -1.23 -5.47 13.03
CA VAL A 92 -1.27 -5.38 14.50
C VAL A 92 -2.17 -4.23 14.95
N ILE A 93 -2.01 -3.04 14.38
CA ILE A 93 -2.84 -1.88 14.73
C ILE A 93 -4.31 -2.14 14.38
N ASN A 94 -4.59 -2.79 13.24
CA ASN A 94 -5.94 -3.18 12.87
C ASN A 94 -6.58 -4.14 13.89
N ILE A 95 -5.85 -5.18 14.31
CA ILE A 95 -6.32 -6.13 15.34
C ILE A 95 -6.58 -5.40 16.66
N LEU A 96 -5.68 -4.49 17.07
CA LEU A 96 -5.88 -3.69 18.28
C LEU A 96 -7.15 -2.83 18.18
N MET A 97 -7.45 -2.26 17.01
CA MET A 97 -8.69 -1.51 16.81
C MET A 97 -9.94 -2.40 16.91
N LEU A 98 -9.85 -3.66 16.47
CA LEU A 98 -10.96 -4.62 16.58
C LEU A 98 -11.21 -5.07 18.03
N VAL A 99 -10.17 -5.18 18.85
CA VAL A 99 -10.26 -5.72 20.22
C VAL A 99 -10.45 -4.62 21.28
N ILE A 100 -9.72 -3.51 21.16
CA ILE A 100 -9.71 -2.39 22.12
C ILE A 100 -9.77 -1.04 21.37
N PRO A 101 -10.90 -0.75 20.68
CA PRO A 101 -11.03 0.46 19.88
C PRO A 101 -10.83 1.73 20.70
N ASN A 102 -9.98 2.63 20.23
CA ASN A 102 -9.77 3.94 20.83
C ASN A 102 -9.35 4.98 19.78
N GLU A 103 -9.47 6.26 20.13
CA GLU A 103 -9.24 7.38 19.20
C GLU A 103 -7.80 7.42 18.69
N VAL A 104 -6.82 7.10 19.55
CA VAL A 104 -5.40 7.11 19.19
C VAL A 104 -5.12 6.04 18.13
N LEU A 105 -5.68 4.84 18.27
CA LEU A 105 -5.56 3.77 17.26
C LEU A 105 -6.27 4.15 15.96
N GLY A 106 -7.44 4.79 16.04
CA GLY A 106 -8.14 5.30 14.87
C GLY A 106 -7.27 6.28 14.07
N ILE A 107 -6.74 7.32 14.72
CA ILE A 107 -5.84 8.31 14.10
C ILE A 107 -4.56 7.63 13.56
N THR A 108 -4.01 6.66 14.30
CA THR A 108 -2.82 5.92 13.88
C THR A 108 -3.06 5.14 12.59
N GLN A 109 -4.22 4.48 12.44
CA GLN A 109 -4.55 3.77 11.19
C GLN A 109 -4.68 4.73 10.00
N ILE A 110 -5.26 5.91 10.20
CA ILE A 110 -5.31 6.94 9.14
C ILE A 110 -3.91 7.35 8.72
N ALA A 111 -3.03 7.64 9.68
CA ALA A 111 -1.66 8.05 9.40
C ALA A 111 -0.88 6.95 8.66
N LEU A 112 -1.02 5.69 9.10
CA LEU A 112 -0.40 4.54 8.44
C LEU A 112 -0.97 4.28 7.05
N PHE A 113 -2.26 4.51 6.84
CA PHE A 113 -2.89 4.41 5.53
C PHE A 113 -2.35 5.47 4.56
N ILE A 114 -2.27 6.74 4.99
CA ILE A 114 -1.66 7.81 4.20
C ILE A 114 -0.20 7.43 3.85
N LEU A 115 0.55 6.91 4.82
CA LEU A 115 1.92 6.46 4.59
C LEU A 115 1.96 5.34 3.54
N ALA A 116 1.08 4.34 3.62
CA ALA A 116 0.96 3.26 2.65
C ALA A 116 0.68 3.80 1.24
N THR A 117 -0.23 4.77 1.12
CA THR A 117 -0.52 5.48 -0.14
C THR A 117 0.73 6.15 -0.72
N LEU A 118 1.50 6.87 0.10
CA LEU A 118 2.73 7.51 -0.35
C LEU A 118 3.75 6.46 -0.85
N PHE A 119 3.94 5.37 -0.10
CA PHE A 119 4.83 4.29 -0.50
C PHE A 119 4.39 3.60 -1.78
N HIS A 120 3.09 3.44 -2.03
CA HIS A 120 2.57 2.91 -3.30
C HIS A 120 3.10 3.69 -4.49
N PHE A 121 3.04 5.03 -4.44
CA PHE A 121 3.53 5.86 -5.55
C PHE A 121 5.06 5.88 -5.62
N ILE A 122 5.76 5.98 -4.49
CA ILE A 122 7.23 6.04 -4.46
C ILE A 122 7.86 4.74 -4.96
N ILE A 123 7.44 3.60 -4.40
CA ILE A 123 7.97 2.29 -4.78
C ILE A 123 7.39 1.85 -6.12
N GLY A 124 6.14 2.18 -6.43
CA GLY A 124 5.57 1.95 -7.76
C GLY A 124 6.38 2.65 -8.86
N ALA A 125 6.83 3.89 -8.63
CA ALA A 125 7.73 4.58 -9.56
C ALA A 125 9.09 3.88 -9.68
N ALA A 126 9.65 3.38 -8.57
CA ALA A 126 10.89 2.60 -8.58
C ALA A 126 10.74 1.28 -9.36
N VAL A 127 9.61 0.58 -9.20
CA VAL A 127 9.26 -0.63 -9.95
C VAL A 127 9.21 -0.36 -11.44
N ASN A 128 8.48 0.68 -11.85
CA ASN A 128 8.41 1.09 -13.27
C ASN A 128 9.80 1.40 -13.83
N HIS A 129 10.69 2.00 -13.04
CA HIS A 129 12.07 2.26 -13.46
C HIS A 129 12.87 0.96 -13.67
N ILE A 130 12.69 -0.04 -12.79
CA ILE A 130 13.33 -1.36 -12.92
C ILE A 130 12.83 -2.08 -14.19
N GLU A 131 11.53 -2.03 -14.46
CA GLU A 131 10.92 -2.69 -15.62
C GLU A 131 11.38 -2.05 -16.94
N LEU A 132 11.33 -0.72 -17.06
CA LEU A 132 11.85 0.01 -18.22
C LEU A 132 13.35 -0.23 -18.46
N ALA A 133 14.11 -0.42 -17.39
CA ALA A 133 15.54 -0.73 -17.47
C ALA A 133 15.80 -2.18 -17.93
N THR A 134 14.82 -3.06 -17.80
CA THR A 134 14.88 -4.47 -18.19
C THR A 134 14.47 -4.67 -19.66
N GLU A 135 13.50 -3.91 -20.16
CA GLU A 135 13.08 -3.94 -21.58
C GLU A 135 14.16 -3.44 -22.55
N LYS A 136 15.15 -2.67 -22.06
CA LYS A 136 16.23 -2.09 -22.87
C LYS A 136 17.48 -2.97 -23.01
N THR A 137 17.48 -4.14 -22.37
CA THR A 137 18.57 -5.13 -22.38
C THR A 137 18.11 -6.40 -23.07
#